data_AF-A0A1N6KVX6-F1
#
_entry.id   AF-A0A1N6KVX6-F1
#
_cell.length_a   1.000
_cell.length_b   1.000
_cell.length_c   1.000
_cell.angle_alpha   90.00
_cell.angle_beta   90.00
_cell.angle_gamma   90.00
#
_symmetry.space_group_name_H-M   'P 1'
#
loop_
_entity.id
_entity.type
_entity.pdbx_description
1 polymer ?
#
loop_
_entity_poly.entity_id
_entity_poly.type
_entity_poly.pdbx_seq_one_letter_code
_entity_poly.pdbx_strand_id
1 'polypeptide(L)'
;MPVNVDETTCRGRTLYVSLSLLKQMDGAEADAVLAHEMAHFSGNDTLYSKKISPLLSRFGTYLQALYGNPITRPVYYFMHCFRSLFELSLSEHARQREFRADRIAAETTSPRDFAGALLRISAYSDFRGKIQQDLFEKECVLETANISAQIEQGFHSHAMSFAAKPDLGGLETSHPFDSHPPLARRLEAVGIPLTPQDAQTLVSTQGDGRWYQSIDEAEQIERRQWEQFEERFRTFHEETLAYRFLPETDEERTIVVKSFPGLTIEGKKGMLVLDCEMVRYTAWPDNILYSEIANCLLNDGTLQIHYVRSGKQKASIPMKTFAKRQQEALQTINHYYARYLNAVAYQKQKQAEKS
;
A
#
# COMPACT_ATOMS: atom_id res chain seq x y z
N MET A 1 20.96 -6.92 -0.88
CA MET A 1 21.69 -6.12 -1.86
C MET A 1 22.84 -5.43 -1.13
N PRO A 2 23.94 -5.03 -1.78
CA PRO A 2 24.95 -4.20 -1.12
C PRO A 2 24.34 -2.86 -0.69
N VAL A 3 24.78 -2.32 0.45
CA VAL A 3 24.40 -1.00 0.97
C VAL A 3 25.64 -0.13 1.00
N ASN A 4 25.54 1.12 0.55
CA ASN A 4 26.64 2.08 0.63
C ASN A 4 26.47 2.92 1.90
N VAL A 5 27.47 2.90 2.77
CA VAL A 5 27.56 3.71 3.99
C VAL A 5 28.89 4.45 3.93
N ASP A 6 28.87 5.78 3.96
CA ASP A 6 30.07 6.64 3.92
C ASP A 6 31.12 6.17 2.91
N GLU A 7 30.70 6.09 1.64
CA GLU A 7 31.52 5.65 0.50
C GLU A 7 31.99 4.18 0.54
N THR A 8 31.62 3.43 1.57
CA THR A 8 31.96 2.01 1.72
C THR A 8 30.79 1.13 1.32
N THR A 9 31.02 0.22 0.36
CA THR A 9 30.02 -0.78 -0.02
C THR A 9 30.02 -1.96 0.95
N CYS A 10 29.07 -1.95 1.88
CA CYS A 10 28.81 -3.05 2.79
C CYS A 10 28.08 -4.19 2.06
N ARG A 11 28.59 -5.41 2.17
CA ARG A 11 27.98 -6.64 1.63
C ARG A 11 27.59 -7.55 2.78
N GLY A 12 26.39 -8.11 2.72
CA GLY A 12 25.90 -9.02 3.75
C GLY A 12 24.38 -9.03 3.87
N ARG A 13 23.91 -9.30 5.08
CA ARG A 13 22.51 -9.14 5.47
C ARG A 13 22.34 -7.76 6.09
N THR A 14 21.22 -7.11 5.79
CA THR A 14 20.91 -5.76 6.25
C THR A 14 19.61 -5.84 7.03
N LEU A 15 19.61 -5.28 8.23
CA LEU A 15 18.41 -5.05 9.02
C LEU A 15 18.04 -3.58 8.90
N TYR A 16 16.76 -3.29 8.68
CA TYR A 16 16.22 -1.94 8.69
C TYR A 16 15.42 -1.76 9.96
N VAL A 17 15.70 -0.69 10.70
CA VAL A 17 14.99 -0.36 11.94
C VAL A 17 14.43 1.05 11.83
N SER A 18 13.17 1.21 12.24
CA SER A 18 12.50 2.50 12.26
C SER A 18 12.91 3.30 13.48
N LEU A 19 13.50 4.49 13.28
CA LEU A 19 13.88 5.39 14.37
C LEU A 19 12.67 5.82 15.20
N SER A 20 11.56 6.13 14.52
CA SER A 20 10.30 6.51 15.14
C SER A 20 9.67 5.41 16.00
N LEU A 21 9.93 4.14 15.69
CA LEU A 21 9.54 3.00 16.52
C LEU A 21 10.50 2.84 17.71
N LEU A 22 11.82 2.92 17.48
CA LEU A 22 12.82 2.82 18.57
C LEU A 22 12.62 3.86 19.66
N LYS A 23 12.18 5.06 19.29
CA LYS A 23 11.83 6.14 20.22
C LYS A 23 10.68 5.77 21.16
N GLN A 24 9.83 4.81 20.79
CA GLN A 24 8.67 4.37 21.55
C GLN A 24 8.91 3.07 22.34
N MET A 25 10.10 2.48 22.22
CA MET A 25 10.47 1.20 22.83
C MET A 25 11.45 1.39 23.98
N ASP A 26 11.40 0.49 24.95
CA ASP A 26 12.45 0.35 25.95
C ASP A 26 13.69 -0.34 25.34
N GLY A 27 14.87 -0.05 25.88
CA GLY A 27 16.11 -0.68 25.44
C GLY A 27 16.06 -2.22 25.41
N ALA A 28 15.48 -2.85 26.44
CA ALA A 28 15.34 -4.31 26.50
C ALA A 28 14.35 -4.88 25.45
N GLU A 29 13.35 -4.10 25.07
CA GLU A 29 12.43 -4.48 23.99
C GLU A 29 13.14 -4.39 22.63
N ALA A 30 13.94 -3.36 22.41
CA ALA A 30 14.76 -3.22 21.21
C ALA A 30 15.82 -4.33 21.10
N ASP A 31 16.45 -4.70 22.23
CA ASP A 31 17.36 -5.85 22.31
C ASP A 31 16.65 -7.16 21.95
N ALA A 32 15.39 -7.34 22.40
CA ALA A 32 14.59 -8.52 22.07
C ALA A 32 14.31 -8.62 20.56
N VAL A 33 13.96 -7.49 19.93
CA VAL A 33 13.78 -7.43 18.46
C VAL A 33 15.09 -7.73 17.74
N LEU A 34 16.20 -7.14 18.17
CA LEU A 34 17.50 -7.44 17.56
C LEU A 34 17.85 -8.92 17.68
N ALA A 35 17.65 -9.52 18.85
CA ALA A 35 17.92 -10.94 19.09
C ALA A 35 17.06 -11.84 18.19
N HIS A 36 15.78 -11.50 18.01
CA HIS A 36 14.86 -12.18 17.08
C HIS A 36 15.39 -12.09 15.63
N GLU A 37 15.77 -10.90 15.16
CA GLU A 37 16.30 -10.68 13.81
C GLU A 37 17.67 -11.37 13.59
N MET A 38 18.52 -11.38 14.61
CA MET A 38 19.79 -12.11 14.59
C MET A 38 19.58 -13.63 14.54
N ALA A 39 18.54 -14.14 15.21
CA ALA A 39 18.17 -15.55 15.12
C ALA A 39 17.81 -15.94 13.68
N HIS A 40 17.08 -15.09 12.96
CA HIS A 40 16.81 -15.27 11.53
C HIS A 40 18.07 -15.25 10.67
N PHE A 41 19.05 -14.41 11.00
CA PHE A 41 20.35 -14.45 10.33
C PHE A 41 21.09 -15.76 10.63
N SER A 42 21.11 -16.23 11.86
CA SER A 42 21.80 -17.49 12.22
C SER A 42 21.20 -18.75 11.56
N GLY A 43 19.89 -18.75 11.26
CA GLY A 43 19.15 -19.92 10.78
C GLY A 43 19.35 -20.34 9.31
N ASN A 44 20.14 -19.59 8.53
CA ASN A 44 20.22 -19.75 7.06
C ASN A 44 18.88 -19.43 6.34
N ASP A 45 17.98 -18.71 7.02
CA ASP A 45 16.58 -18.46 6.63
C ASP A 45 16.42 -17.56 5.39
N THR A 46 17.52 -16.93 4.96
CA THR A 46 17.58 -16.09 3.76
C THR A 46 17.43 -16.86 2.44
N LEU A 47 17.50 -18.19 2.44
CA LEU A 47 17.18 -19.01 1.25
C LEU A 47 15.68 -19.02 0.94
N TYR A 48 14.81 -19.00 1.97
CA TYR A 48 13.35 -18.99 1.81
C TYR A 48 12.88 -17.68 1.17
N SER A 49 13.21 -16.56 1.81
CA SER A 49 12.79 -15.24 1.36
C SER A 49 13.37 -14.85 -0.01
N LYS A 50 14.63 -15.23 -0.32
CA LYS A 50 15.27 -14.89 -1.61
C LYS A 50 14.89 -15.78 -2.79
N LYS A 51 14.49 -17.05 -2.58
CA LYS A 51 14.23 -17.99 -3.69
C LYS A 51 12.79 -18.47 -3.75
N ILE A 52 12.13 -18.68 -2.62
CA ILE A 52 10.80 -19.31 -2.55
C ILE A 52 9.69 -18.27 -2.69
N SER A 53 9.81 -17.09 -2.07
CA SER A 53 8.81 -16.02 -2.19
C SER A 53 8.62 -15.51 -3.63
N PRO A 54 9.69 -15.21 -4.42
CA PRO A 54 9.54 -14.86 -5.83
C PRO A 54 8.97 -16.00 -6.69
N LEU A 55 9.26 -17.25 -6.34
CA LEU A 55 8.77 -18.43 -7.06
C LEU A 55 7.26 -18.63 -6.81
N LEU A 56 6.80 -18.46 -5.58
CA LEU A 56 5.37 -18.47 -5.21
C LEU A 56 4.60 -17.34 -5.88
N SER A 57 5.17 -16.13 -5.92
CA SER A 57 4.58 -15.00 -6.65
C SER A 57 4.38 -15.33 -8.13
N ARG A 58 5.42 -15.84 -8.80
CA ARG A 58 5.33 -16.29 -10.20
C ARG A 58 4.32 -17.42 -10.39
N PHE A 59 4.28 -18.38 -9.48
CA PHE A 59 3.32 -19.48 -9.49
C PHE A 59 1.87 -18.95 -9.40
N GLY A 60 1.64 -17.91 -8.60
CA GLY A 60 0.34 -17.21 -8.54
C GLY A 60 -0.04 -16.55 -9.86
N THR A 61 0.90 -15.90 -10.54
CA THR A 61 0.68 -15.35 -11.88
C THR A 61 0.29 -16.45 -12.88
N TYR A 62 0.95 -17.62 -12.83
CA TYR A 62 0.60 -18.76 -13.68
C TYR A 62 -0.77 -19.35 -13.37
N LEU A 63 -1.16 -19.45 -12.08
CA LEU A 63 -2.50 -19.89 -11.69
C LEU A 63 -3.59 -18.95 -12.24
N GLN A 64 -3.37 -17.64 -12.18
CA GLN A 64 -4.31 -16.67 -12.75
C GLN A 64 -4.45 -16.81 -14.26
N ALA A 65 -3.34 -17.04 -14.98
CA ALA A 65 -3.36 -17.33 -16.41
C ALA A 65 -4.13 -18.63 -16.74
N LEU A 66 -3.99 -19.67 -15.92
CA LEU A 66 -4.72 -20.94 -16.06
C LEU A 66 -6.22 -20.81 -15.76
N TYR A 67 -6.62 -19.90 -14.87
CA TYR A 67 -8.03 -19.66 -14.55
C TYR A 67 -8.75 -18.87 -15.65
N GLY A 68 -8.05 -17.93 -16.30
CA GLY A 68 -8.58 -17.09 -17.37
C GLY A 68 -9.00 -17.85 -18.64
N ASN A 69 -8.50 -19.07 -18.84
CA ASN A 69 -8.89 -19.93 -19.97
C ASN A 69 -9.78 -21.11 -19.48
N PRO A 70 -11.02 -21.25 -19.99
CA PRO A 70 -11.95 -22.32 -19.58
C PRO A 70 -11.39 -23.74 -19.74
N ILE A 71 -10.54 -23.98 -20.73
CA ILE A 71 -9.98 -25.30 -21.06
C ILE A 71 -8.96 -25.75 -19.99
N THR A 72 -8.27 -24.81 -19.36
CA THR A 72 -7.21 -25.08 -18.37
C THR A 72 -7.70 -25.10 -16.92
N ARG A 73 -9.01 -24.93 -16.68
CA ARG A 73 -9.60 -24.90 -15.32
C ARG A 73 -9.41 -26.17 -14.49
N PRO A 74 -9.49 -27.40 -15.05
CA PRO A 74 -9.21 -28.60 -14.26
C PRO A 74 -7.76 -28.61 -13.74
N VAL A 75 -6.81 -28.15 -14.57
CA VAL A 75 -5.40 -28.01 -14.19
C VAL A 75 -5.23 -26.91 -13.15
N TYR A 76 -5.97 -25.80 -13.25
CA TYR A 76 -5.99 -24.76 -12.21
C TYR A 76 -6.34 -25.34 -10.83
N TYR A 77 -7.44 -26.08 -10.69
CA TYR A 77 -7.85 -26.59 -9.38
C TYR A 77 -6.85 -27.60 -8.79
N PHE A 78 -6.25 -28.44 -9.64
CA PHE A 78 -5.18 -29.34 -9.23
C PHE A 78 -3.94 -28.58 -8.75
N MET A 79 -3.45 -27.61 -9.55
CA MET A 79 -2.28 -26.80 -9.19
C MET A 79 -2.53 -25.90 -7.99
N HIS A 80 -3.76 -25.42 -7.81
CA HIS A 80 -4.18 -24.66 -6.63
C HIS A 80 -4.15 -25.53 -5.37
N CYS A 81 -4.68 -26.75 -5.43
CA CYS A 81 -4.62 -27.71 -4.32
C CYS A 81 -3.17 -28.05 -3.96
N PHE A 82 -2.33 -28.34 -4.95
CA PHE A 82 -0.90 -28.58 -4.76
C PHE A 82 -0.21 -27.37 -4.11
N ARG A 83 -0.51 -26.15 -4.58
CA ARG A 83 0.01 -24.92 -3.98
C ARG A 83 -0.43 -24.78 -2.53
N SER A 84 -1.71 -24.99 -2.22
CA SER A 84 -2.21 -24.88 -0.86
C SER A 84 -1.54 -25.88 0.08
N LEU A 85 -1.32 -27.12 -0.36
CA LEU A 85 -0.60 -28.13 0.43
C LEU A 85 0.88 -27.77 0.62
N PHE A 86 1.52 -27.21 -0.40
CA PHE A 86 2.90 -26.75 -0.33
C PHE A 86 3.04 -25.52 0.57
N GLU A 87 2.14 -24.55 0.47
CA GLU A 87 2.06 -23.38 1.36
C GLU A 87 1.77 -23.81 2.80
N LEU A 88 0.93 -24.82 3.04
CA LEU A 88 0.70 -25.40 4.36
C LEU A 88 1.99 -25.99 4.96
N SER A 89 2.71 -26.83 4.20
CA SER A 89 3.99 -27.41 4.65
C SER A 89 5.07 -26.33 4.87
N LEU A 90 5.15 -25.33 4.01
CA LEU A 90 6.05 -24.19 4.18
C LEU A 90 5.67 -23.33 5.39
N SER A 91 4.37 -23.14 5.65
CA SER A 91 3.89 -22.38 6.79
C SER A 91 4.26 -23.04 8.12
N GLU A 92 4.28 -24.37 8.20
CA GLU A 92 4.73 -25.09 9.40
C GLU A 92 6.21 -24.83 9.68
N HIS A 93 7.06 -24.93 8.65
CA HIS A 93 8.48 -24.62 8.80
C HIS A 93 8.73 -23.13 9.06
N ALA A 94 7.93 -22.22 8.50
CA ALA A 94 7.98 -20.80 8.82
C ALA A 94 7.65 -20.55 10.29
N ARG A 95 6.53 -21.10 10.79
CA ARG A 95 6.14 -20.98 12.20
C ARG A 95 7.19 -21.55 13.15
N GLN A 96 7.80 -22.70 12.83
CA GLN A 96 8.88 -23.27 13.66
C GLN A 96 10.11 -22.34 13.74
N ARG A 97 10.43 -21.63 12.64
CA ARG A 97 11.52 -20.65 12.63
C ARG A 97 11.17 -19.42 13.46
N GLU A 98 9.96 -18.91 13.31
CA GLU A 98 9.43 -17.80 14.13
C GLU A 98 9.49 -18.15 15.62
N PHE A 99 8.96 -19.31 16.03
CA PHE A 99 9.02 -19.73 17.43
C PHE A 99 10.44 -19.95 17.95
N ARG A 100 11.37 -20.40 17.09
CA ARG A 100 12.79 -20.50 17.45
C ARG A 100 13.39 -19.11 17.68
N ALA A 101 13.10 -18.16 16.81
CA ALA A 101 13.58 -16.78 16.93
C ALA A 101 12.97 -16.09 18.16
N ASP A 102 11.68 -16.28 18.41
CA ASP A 102 10.95 -15.81 19.60
C ASP A 102 11.59 -16.35 20.88
N ARG A 103 11.92 -17.65 20.91
CA ARG A 103 12.61 -18.26 22.05
C ARG A 103 13.98 -17.66 22.27
N ILE A 104 14.79 -17.49 21.22
CA ILE A 104 16.12 -16.87 21.33
C ILE A 104 16.01 -15.43 21.84
N ALA A 105 15.03 -14.66 21.37
CA ALA A 105 14.79 -13.31 21.86
C ALA A 105 14.44 -13.29 23.35
N ALA A 106 13.48 -14.13 23.77
CA ALA A 106 13.08 -14.24 25.16
C ALA A 106 14.19 -14.76 26.09
N GLU A 107 15.06 -15.67 25.61
CA GLU A 107 16.24 -16.16 26.33
C GLU A 107 17.35 -15.09 26.44
N THR A 108 17.44 -14.19 25.46
CA THR A 108 18.46 -13.13 25.42
C THR A 108 18.10 -11.95 26.33
N THR A 109 16.82 -11.60 26.43
CA THR A 109 16.32 -10.51 27.26
C THR A 109 15.45 -11.06 28.40
N SER A 110 14.15 -11.13 28.18
CA SER A 110 13.19 -11.86 28.99
C SER A 110 11.93 -12.13 28.17
N PRO A 111 11.10 -13.12 28.54
CA PRO A 111 9.79 -13.29 27.94
C PRO A 111 8.95 -12.00 27.99
N ARG A 112 9.04 -11.23 29.09
CA ARG A 112 8.27 -10.01 29.31
C ARG A 112 8.68 -8.89 28.34
N ASP A 113 9.98 -8.69 28.15
CA ASP A 113 10.52 -7.66 27.24
C ASP A 113 10.20 -8.01 25.79
N PHE A 114 10.30 -9.29 25.41
CA PHE A 114 9.87 -9.75 24.10
C PHE A 114 8.37 -9.54 23.86
N ALA A 115 7.53 -9.82 24.86
CA ALA A 115 6.09 -9.59 24.78
C ALA A 115 5.75 -8.10 24.62
N GLY A 116 6.41 -7.23 25.40
CA GLY A 116 6.29 -5.77 25.28
C GLY A 116 6.68 -5.28 23.89
N ALA A 117 7.81 -5.78 23.35
CA ALA A 117 8.28 -5.45 22.00
C ALA A 117 7.24 -5.80 20.93
N LEU A 118 6.70 -7.03 20.93
CA LEU A 118 5.69 -7.46 19.96
C LEU A 118 4.42 -6.62 20.03
N LEU A 119 3.96 -6.31 21.24
CA LEU A 119 2.77 -5.48 21.45
C LEU A 119 2.98 -4.06 20.94
N ARG A 120 4.13 -3.42 21.23
CA ARG A 120 4.43 -2.08 20.75
C ARG A 120 4.60 -2.01 19.24
N ILE A 121 5.27 -2.98 18.62
CA ILE A 121 5.40 -3.06 17.16
C ILE A 121 4.02 -3.16 16.51
N SER A 122 3.15 -4.00 17.06
CA SER A 122 1.80 -4.22 16.55
C SER A 122 0.94 -2.97 16.71
N ALA A 123 0.97 -2.35 17.90
CA ALA A 123 0.27 -1.11 18.19
C ALA A 123 0.77 0.05 17.30
N TYR A 124 2.08 0.12 17.06
CA TYR A 124 2.70 1.17 16.26
C TYR A 124 2.29 1.07 14.80
N SER A 125 2.33 -0.15 14.25
CA SER A 125 1.89 -0.44 12.89
C SER A 125 0.40 -0.12 12.70
N ASP A 126 -0.45 -0.52 13.65
CA ASP A 126 -1.89 -0.21 13.65
C ASP A 126 -2.14 1.30 13.70
N PHE A 127 -1.44 2.02 14.60
CA PHE A 127 -1.64 3.46 14.76
C PHE A 127 -1.17 4.26 13.54
N ARG A 128 0.02 3.96 13.05
CA ARG A 128 0.57 4.59 11.84
C ARG A 128 -0.34 4.31 10.64
N GLY A 129 -0.80 3.08 10.48
CA GLY A 129 -1.74 2.70 9.42
C GLY A 129 -3.03 3.50 9.50
N LYS A 130 -3.61 3.64 10.71
CA LYS A 130 -4.80 4.44 10.94
C LYS A 130 -4.60 5.92 10.59
N ILE A 131 -3.53 6.56 11.08
CA ILE A 131 -3.23 7.96 10.75
C ILE A 131 -3.08 8.16 9.25
N GLN A 132 -2.36 7.24 8.58
CA GLN A 132 -2.17 7.30 7.12
C GLN A 132 -3.49 7.14 6.38
N GLN A 133 -4.34 6.19 6.78
CA GLN A 133 -5.65 5.97 6.20
C GLN A 133 -6.56 7.20 6.40
N ASP A 134 -6.66 7.72 7.62
CA ASP A 134 -7.47 8.88 7.98
C ASP A 134 -7.06 10.13 7.17
N LEU A 135 -5.75 10.32 6.95
CA LEU A 135 -5.24 11.40 6.10
C LEU A 135 -5.50 11.14 4.62
N PHE A 136 -5.32 9.90 4.16
CA PHE A 136 -5.50 9.53 2.75
C PHE A 136 -6.97 9.60 2.32
N GLU A 137 -7.92 9.45 3.24
CA GLU A 137 -9.35 9.56 2.97
C GLU A 137 -9.83 11.01 2.83
N LYS A 138 -9.04 12.01 3.24
CA LYS A 138 -9.42 13.42 3.13
C LYS A 138 -9.56 13.86 1.67
N GLU A 139 -10.69 14.49 1.36
CA GLU A 139 -11.01 15.03 0.04
C GLU A 139 -10.53 16.47 -0.13
N CYS A 140 -9.29 16.73 0.27
CA CYS A 140 -8.64 18.01 0.07
C CYS A 140 -7.13 17.82 -0.08
N VAL A 141 -6.49 18.83 -0.69
CA VAL A 141 -5.02 18.90 -0.70
C VAL A 141 -4.55 19.10 0.74
N LEU A 142 -3.60 18.26 1.15
CA LEU A 142 -2.99 18.37 2.46
C LEU A 142 -1.88 19.42 2.40
N GLU A 143 -1.99 20.50 3.17
CA GLU A 143 -0.88 21.45 3.34
C GLU A 143 0.28 20.79 4.10
N THR A 144 -0.06 20.03 5.14
CA THR A 144 0.89 19.25 5.96
C THR A 144 0.31 17.88 6.26
N ALA A 145 1.14 16.83 6.27
CA ALA A 145 0.72 15.50 6.69
C ALA A 145 0.85 15.32 8.21
N ASN A 146 1.96 15.80 8.81
CA ASN A 146 2.24 15.77 10.25
C ASN A 146 2.02 14.37 10.86
N ILE A 147 2.39 13.32 10.12
CA ILE A 147 2.21 11.92 10.54
C ILE A 147 3.12 11.64 11.73
N SER A 148 4.37 12.06 11.62
CA SER A 148 5.38 11.96 12.68
C SER A 148 4.90 12.57 14.00
N ALA A 149 4.45 13.82 13.98
CA ALA A 149 3.96 14.53 15.17
C ALA A 149 2.70 13.88 15.78
N GLN A 150 1.77 13.40 14.94
CA GLN A 150 0.58 12.68 15.41
C GLN A 150 0.94 11.36 16.09
N ILE A 151 1.90 10.61 15.54
CA ILE A 151 2.42 9.40 16.16
C ILE A 151 3.03 9.74 17.52
N GLU A 152 3.91 10.73 17.59
CA GLU A 152 4.62 11.09 18.82
C GLU A 152 3.66 11.53 19.95
N GLN A 153 2.62 12.28 19.62
CA GLN A 153 1.65 12.78 20.62
C GLN A 153 0.61 11.73 21.03
N GLY A 154 0.23 10.84 20.10
CA GLY A 154 -0.90 9.93 20.28
C GLY A 154 -0.56 8.46 20.54
N PHE A 155 0.70 8.05 20.34
CA PHE A 155 1.03 6.63 20.35
C PHE A 155 0.75 5.96 21.70
N HIS A 156 1.11 6.60 22.81
CA HIS A 156 0.94 6.00 24.13
C HIS A 156 -0.54 5.72 24.46
N SER A 157 -1.44 6.67 24.19
CA SER A 157 -2.88 6.49 24.41
C SER A 157 -3.47 5.45 23.46
N HIS A 158 -2.99 5.41 22.20
CA HIS A 158 -3.38 4.38 21.25
C HIS A 158 -2.91 2.99 21.68
N ALA A 159 -1.67 2.84 22.15
CA ALA A 159 -1.12 1.56 22.59
C ALA A 159 -1.94 0.95 23.74
N MET A 160 -2.35 1.76 24.72
CA MET A 160 -3.26 1.33 25.79
C MET A 160 -4.61 0.86 25.26
N SER A 161 -5.19 1.61 24.31
CA SER A 161 -6.46 1.25 23.67
C SER A 161 -6.36 -0.01 22.82
N PHE A 162 -5.21 -0.18 22.15
CA PHE A 162 -4.89 -1.33 21.32
C PHE A 162 -4.77 -2.60 22.17
N ALA A 163 -4.07 -2.54 23.31
CA ALA A 163 -3.93 -3.64 24.24
C ALA A 163 -5.26 -4.06 24.91
N ALA A 164 -6.28 -3.20 24.87
CA ALA A 164 -7.62 -3.50 25.36
C ALA A 164 -8.52 -4.20 24.33
N LYS A 165 -8.09 -4.38 23.07
CA LYS A 165 -8.90 -5.01 22.02
C LYS A 165 -9.19 -6.49 22.37
N PRO A 166 -10.45 -6.95 22.29
CA PRO A 166 -10.80 -8.35 22.63
C PRO A 166 -10.10 -9.40 21.77
N ASP A 167 -9.80 -9.08 20.51
CA ASP A 167 -9.20 -9.99 19.52
C ASP A 167 -7.69 -9.78 19.35
N LEU A 168 -7.03 -9.17 20.35
CA LEU A 168 -5.60 -8.88 20.30
C LEU A 168 -4.75 -10.13 20.03
N GLY A 169 -5.16 -11.28 20.57
CA GLY A 169 -4.47 -12.55 20.39
C GLY A 169 -4.48 -13.11 18.96
N GLY A 170 -5.50 -12.74 18.16
CA GLY A 170 -5.67 -13.18 16.77
C GLY A 170 -4.85 -12.38 15.75
N LEU A 171 -4.18 -11.30 16.19
CA LEU A 171 -3.41 -10.45 15.29
C LEU A 171 -2.22 -11.20 14.69
N GLU A 172 -2.20 -11.28 13.37
CA GLU A 172 -1.05 -11.68 12.57
C GLU A 172 -0.35 -10.42 12.08
N THR A 173 0.88 -10.18 12.54
CA THR A 173 1.70 -9.10 11.97
C THR A 173 2.21 -9.56 10.60
N SER A 174 1.91 -8.77 9.57
CA SER A 174 2.40 -9.03 8.21
C SER A 174 3.76 -8.35 8.01
N HIS A 175 4.81 -9.12 7.69
CA HIS A 175 6.08 -8.58 7.24
C HIS A 175 6.09 -8.56 5.70
N PRO A 176 6.76 -7.61 5.02
CA PRO A 176 6.81 -7.53 3.55
C PRO A 176 7.32 -8.79 2.84
N PHE A 177 7.91 -9.75 3.56
CA PHE A 177 8.44 -10.99 2.99
C PHE A 177 8.06 -12.28 3.73
N ASP A 178 7.27 -12.21 4.82
CA ASP A 178 6.81 -13.39 5.58
C ASP A 178 5.54 -13.08 6.41
N SER A 179 4.80 -14.13 6.78
CA SER A 179 3.61 -14.02 7.64
C SER A 179 3.95 -14.59 9.02
N HIS A 180 3.81 -13.78 10.08
CA HIS A 180 4.07 -14.27 11.44
C HIS A 180 2.85 -15.01 11.99
N PRO A 181 3.03 -16.09 12.78
CA PRO A 181 1.93 -16.71 13.49
C PRO A 181 1.21 -15.72 14.43
N PRO A 182 -0.06 -15.99 14.80
CA PRO A 182 -0.85 -15.11 15.66
C PRO A 182 -0.14 -14.75 16.96
N LEU A 183 -0.31 -13.51 17.40
CA LEU A 183 0.34 -12.95 18.59
C LEU A 183 0.18 -13.86 19.82
N ALA A 184 -1.02 -14.39 20.07
CA ALA A 184 -1.26 -15.28 21.22
C ALA A 184 -0.37 -16.54 21.18
N ARG A 185 -0.14 -17.12 20.00
CA ARG A 185 0.66 -18.35 19.86
C ARG A 185 2.15 -18.08 20.06
N ARG A 186 2.64 -16.91 19.61
CA ARG A 186 4.03 -16.49 19.83
C ARG A 186 4.32 -16.25 21.31
N LEU A 187 3.40 -15.60 22.00
CA LEU A 187 3.52 -15.33 23.44
C LEU A 187 3.40 -16.60 24.28
N GLU A 188 2.46 -17.49 23.94
CA GLU A 188 2.34 -18.81 24.57
C GLU A 188 3.64 -19.63 24.42
N ALA A 189 4.27 -19.60 23.24
CA ALA A 189 5.51 -20.32 22.96
C ALA A 189 6.71 -19.86 23.82
N VAL A 190 6.72 -18.61 24.28
CA VAL A 190 7.73 -18.07 25.20
C VAL A 190 7.29 -18.09 26.67
N GLY A 191 6.14 -18.70 26.98
CA GLY A 191 5.65 -18.90 28.35
C GLY A 191 4.86 -17.73 28.93
N ILE A 192 4.38 -16.79 28.11
CA ILE A 192 3.48 -15.70 28.55
C ILE A 192 2.11 -15.86 27.88
N PRO A 193 1.11 -16.45 28.56
CA PRO A 193 -0.26 -16.40 28.05
C PRO A 193 -0.75 -14.95 28.09
N LEU A 194 -1.22 -14.44 26.94
CA LEU A 194 -1.68 -13.06 26.83
C LEU A 194 -3.04 -12.88 27.51
N THR A 195 -3.06 -12.25 28.68
CA THR A 195 -4.30 -11.67 29.23
C THR A 195 -4.41 -10.19 28.84
N PRO A 196 -5.63 -9.62 28.69
CA PRO A 196 -5.78 -8.19 28.40
C PRO A 196 -5.15 -7.29 29.48
N GLN A 197 -5.19 -7.71 30.75
CA GLN A 197 -4.56 -6.97 31.85
C GLN A 197 -3.02 -6.98 31.73
N ASP A 198 -2.42 -8.12 31.38
CA ASP A 198 -0.98 -8.22 31.16
C ASP A 198 -0.55 -7.38 29.96
N ALA A 199 -1.33 -7.42 28.86
CA ALA A 199 -1.09 -6.64 27.66
C ALA A 199 -1.05 -5.13 27.96
N GLN A 200 -2.04 -4.63 28.70
CA GLN A 200 -2.10 -3.23 29.09
C GLN A 200 -0.95 -2.86 30.02
N THR A 201 -0.61 -3.73 30.97
CA THR A 201 0.51 -3.52 31.89
C THR A 201 1.83 -3.38 31.12
N LEU A 202 2.06 -4.23 30.11
CA LEU A 202 3.26 -4.18 29.26
C LEU A 202 3.39 -2.85 28.50
N VAL A 203 2.30 -2.34 27.93
CA VAL A 203 2.34 -1.09 27.13
C VAL A 203 2.14 0.19 27.95
N SER A 204 1.77 0.08 29.24
CA SER A 204 1.54 1.21 30.15
C SER A 204 2.80 2.01 30.49
N THR A 205 3.98 1.39 30.43
CA THR A 205 5.24 2.10 30.61
C THR A 205 5.63 2.71 29.27
N GLN A 206 5.94 4.01 29.21
CA GLN A 206 6.47 4.61 27.98
C GLN A 206 7.88 4.08 27.73
N GLY A 207 8.20 3.84 26.45
CA GLY A 207 9.54 3.43 26.07
C GLY A 207 10.59 4.48 26.44
N ASP A 208 11.75 4.03 26.93
CA ASP A 208 12.87 4.90 27.29
C ASP A 208 13.65 5.44 26.08
N GLY A 209 13.43 4.89 24.89
CA GLY A 209 14.06 5.32 23.65
C GLY A 209 15.58 5.17 23.66
N ARG A 210 16.13 4.29 24.50
CA ARG A 210 17.59 4.18 24.74
C ARG A 210 18.38 3.89 23.47
N TRP A 211 17.86 3.00 22.62
CA TRP A 211 18.47 2.70 21.32
C TRP A 211 18.47 3.91 20.39
N TYR A 212 17.37 4.66 20.35
CA TYR A 212 17.28 5.90 19.59
C TYR A 212 18.31 6.93 20.06
N GLN A 213 18.46 7.10 21.38
CA GLN A 213 19.46 8.02 21.97
C GLN A 213 20.91 7.58 21.75
N SER A 214 21.15 6.30 21.47
CA SER A 214 22.49 5.74 21.23
C SER A 214 22.94 5.89 19.78
N ILE A 215 22.05 6.31 18.87
CA ILE A 215 22.36 6.55 17.46
C ILE A 215 22.76 8.01 17.30
N ASP A 216 23.99 8.24 16.80
CA ASP A 216 24.46 9.58 16.49
C ASP A 216 23.54 10.27 15.49
N GLU A 217 23.18 11.52 15.78
CA GLU A 217 22.28 12.33 14.96
C GLU A 217 20.89 11.71 14.68
N ALA A 218 20.40 10.82 15.55
CA ALA A 218 19.12 10.13 15.37
C ALA A 218 17.96 11.08 15.05
N GLU A 219 17.89 12.22 15.73
CA GLU A 219 16.84 13.22 15.52
C GLU A 219 16.92 13.88 14.15
N GLN A 220 18.11 14.23 13.69
CA GLN A 220 18.33 14.83 12.38
C GLN A 220 18.08 13.81 11.26
N ILE A 221 18.42 12.54 11.48
CA ILE A 221 18.14 11.45 10.53
C ILE A 221 16.63 11.19 10.45
N GLU A 222 15.97 11.02 11.59
CA GLU A 222 14.53 10.77 11.67
C GLU A 222 13.75 11.92 11.01
N ARG A 223 14.07 13.17 11.33
CA ARG A 223 13.41 14.35 10.76
C ARG A 223 13.50 14.38 9.24
N ARG A 224 14.69 14.16 8.67
CA ARG A 224 14.89 14.09 7.21
C ARG A 224 14.10 12.96 6.57
N GLN A 225 14.04 11.79 7.22
CA GLN A 225 13.26 10.65 6.72
C GLN A 225 11.76 10.95 6.72
N TRP A 226 11.25 11.57 7.79
CA TRP A 226 9.84 11.97 7.87
C TRP A 226 9.48 13.06 6.88
N GLU A 227 10.32 14.09 6.72
CA GLU A 227 10.11 15.15 5.72
C GLU A 227 9.94 14.55 4.32
N GLN A 228 10.87 13.66 3.92
CA GLN A 228 10.80 12.98 2.62
C GLN A 228 9.58 12.06 2.50
N PHE A 229 9.24 11.31 3.55
CA PHE A 229 8.08 10.42 3.55
C PHE A 229 6.78 11.21 3.44
N GLU A 230 6.61 12.24 4.25
CA GLU A 230 5.41 13.07 4.30
C GLU A 230 5.24 13.90 3.01
N GLU A 231 6.33 14.38 2.41
CA GLU A 231 6.27 15.01 1.08
C GLU A 231 5.76 14.04 0.02
N ARG A 232 6.35 12.83 -0.07
CA ARG A 232 5.89 11.79 -1.01
C ARG A 232 4.45 11.39 -0.76
N PHE A 233 4.03 11.28 0.50
CA PHE A 233 2.66 10.98 0.87
C PHE A 233 1.70 12.07 0.37
N ARG A 234 2.03 13.35 0.58
CA ARG A 234 1.21 14.47 0.08
C ARG A 234 1.12 14.49 -1.44
N THR A 235 2.24 14.31 -2.14
CA THR A 235 2.26 14.27 -3.61
C THR A 235 1.40 13.12 -4.13
N PHE A 236 1.58 11.91 -3.60
CA PHE A 236 0.80 10.76 -4.01
C PHE A 236 -0.69 10.93 -3.70
N HIS A 237 -1.01 11.45 -2.51
CA HIS A 237 -2.39 11.78 -2.14
C HIS A 237 -3.03 12.75 -3.13
N GLU A 238 -2.38 13.88 -3.40
CA GLU A 238 -2.86 14.88 -4.35
C GLU A 238 -3.05 14.32 -5.77
N GLU A 239 -2.12 13.50 -6.26
CA GLU A 239 -2.24 12.81 -7.55
C GLU A 239 -3.49 11.92 -7.59
N THR A 240 -3.79 11.22 -6.49
CA THR A 240 -4.98 10.36 -6.43
C THR A 240 -6.28 11.17 -6.38
N LEU A 241 -6.29 12.40 -5.84
CA LEU A 241 -7.49 13.24 -5.78
C LEU A 241 -8.10 13.50 -7.16
N ALA A 242 -7.24 13.69 -8.18
CA ALA A 242 -7.68 13.89 -9.55
C ALA A 242 -8.51 12.71 -10.10
N TYR A 243 -8.33 11.50 -9.54
CA TYR A 243 -9.08 10.30 -9.90
C TYR A 243 -10.29 10.04 -9.01
N ARG A 244 -10.49 10.83 -7.95
CA ARG A 244 -11.61 10.71 -7.00
C ARG A 244 -12.71 11.71 -7.28
N PHE A 245 -12.36 12.90 -7.79
CA PHE A 245 -13.29 13.98 -8.00
C PHE A 245 -14.06 13.88 -9.33
N LEU A 246 -15.38 14.04 -9.21
CA LEU A 246 -16.26 14.57 -10.25
C LEU A 246 -16.44 16.05 -9.88
N PRO A 247 -15.65 16.98 -10.46
CA PRO A 247 -15.48 18.30 -9.88
C PRO A 247 -16.77 19.11 -9.91
N GLU A 248 -17.29 19.46 -8.73
CA GLU A 248 -18.46 20.32 -8.52
C GLU A 248 -18.04 21.73 -8.05
N THR A 249 -16.87 21.86 -7.41
CA THR A 249 -16.29 23.14 -6.97
C THR A 249 -15.10 23.59 -7.81
N ASP A 250 -14.74 24.87 -7.71
CA ASP A 250 -13.56 25.43 -8.38
C ASP A 250 -12.25 24.86 -7.80
N GLU A 251 -12.20 24.51 -6.51
CA GLU A 251 -11.02 23.87 -5.92
C GLU A 251 -10.81 22.46 -6.48
N GLU A 252 -11.87 21.64 -6.52
CA GLU A 252 -11.82 20.29 -7.09
C GLU A 252 -11.44 20.34 -8.58
N ARG A 253 -12.03 21.27 -9.32
CA ARG A 253 -11.71 21.51 -10.73
C ARG A 253 -10.23 21.87 -10.91
N THR A 254 -9.69 22.72 -10.04
CA THR A 254 -8.26 23.11 -10.09
C THR A 254 -7.34 21.89 -9.92
N ILE A 255 -7.64 21.02 -8.96
CA ILE A 255 -6.86 19.78 -8.70
C ILE A 255 -6.91 18.86 -9.92
N VAL A 256 -8.11 18.66 -10.47
CA VAL A 256 -8.31 17.79 -11.63
C VAL A 256 -7.60 18.36 -12.87
N VAL A 257 -7.75 19.65 -13.16
CA VAL A 257 -7.14 20.32 -14.32
C VAL A 257 -5.61 20.36 -14.22
N LYS A 258 -5.04 20.43 -13.01
CA LYS A 258 -3.60 20.33 -12.79
C LYS A 258 -3.03 19.00 -13.33
N SER A 259 -3.75 17.89 -13.17
CA SER A 259 -3.34 16.57 -13.66
C SER A 259 -3.85 16.25 -15.07
N PHE A 260 -4.99 16.82 -15.46
CA PHE A 260 -5.68 16.59 -16.73
C PHE A 260 -5.97 17.93 -17.43
N PRO A 261 -4.93 18.65 -17.88
CA PRO A 261 -5.09 19.97 -18.49
C PRO A 261 -5.87 19.89 -19.81
N GLY A 262 -6.39 21.02 -20.28
CA GLY A 262 -6.96 21.07 -21.63
C GLY A 262 -5.90 20.75 -22.69
N LEU A 263 -6.17 19.78 -23.57
CA LEU A 263 -5.28 19.39 -24.66
C LEU A 263 -5.96 19.59 -26.01
N THR A 264 -5.19 20.12 -26.96
CA THR A 264 -5.60 20.26 -28.35
C THR A 264 -4.65 19.50 -29.27
N ILE A 265 -5.19 18.63 -30.12
CA ILE A 265 -4.45 17.84 -31.11
C ILE A 265 -5.02 18.15 -32.49
N GLU A 266 -4.19 18.73 -33.35
CA GLU A 266 -4.55 19.04 -34.73
C GLU A 266 -4.46 17.80 -35.63
N GLY A 267 -5.49 17.59 -36.45
CA GLY A 267 -5.54 16.54 -37.46
C GLY A 267 -5.99 17.08 -38.81
N LYS A 268 -5.69 16.33 -39.89
CA LYS A 268 -5.99 16.77 -41.27
C LYS A 268 -7.48 17.00 -41.57
N LYS A 269 -8.38 16.35 -40.82
CA LYS A 269 -9.85 16.44 -41.02
C LYS A 269 -10.56 17.13 -39.86
N GLY A 270 -9.83 17.72 -38.92
CA GLY A 270 -10.39 18.35 -37.74
C GLY A 270 -9.46 18.33 -36.55
N MET A 271 -9.79 19.15 -35.56
CA MET A 271 -9.06 19.30 -34.32
C MET A 271 -9.78 18.54 -33.20
N LEU A 272 -9.02 17.79 -32.41
CA LEU A 272 -9.47 17.13 -31.19
C LEU A 272 -9.13 18.03 -30.00
N VAL A 273 -10.12 18.40 -29.22
CA VAL A 273 -10.00 19.15 -27.98
C VAL A 273 -10.50 18.27 -26.85
N LEU A 274 -9.69 18.10 -25.82
CA LEU A 274 -9.98 17.30 -24.63
C LEU A 274 -9.81 18.19 -23.41
N ASP A 275 -10.75 18.12 -22.48
CA ASP A 275 -10.55 18.65 -21.14
C ASP A 275 -11.03 17.63 -20.12
N CYS A 276 -11.07 18.04 -18.84
CA CYS A 276 -11.44 17.20 -17.73
C CYS A 276 -12.88 16.66 -17.73
N GLU A 277 -13.77 17.16 -18.59
CA GLU A 277 -15.21 16.84 -18.63
C GLU A 277 -15.68 16.35 -19.99
N MET A 278 -15.01 16.74 -21.08
CA MET A 278 -15.51 16.52 -22.43
C MET A 278 -14.45 16.16 -23.47
N VAL A 279 -14.97 15.55 -24.54
CA VAL A 279 -14.28 15.35 -25.82
C VAL A 279 -14.98 16.18 -26.88
N ARG A 280 -14.23 16.99 -27.61
CA ARG A 280 -14.72 17.69 -28.80
C ARG A 280 -13.87 17.37 -30.01
N TYR A 281 -14.51 17.08 -31.11
CA TYR A 281 -13.86 17.00 -32.41
C TYR A 281 -14.56 17.97 -33.35
N THR A 282 -13.83 18.82 -34.07
CA THR A 282 -14.43 19.93 -34.83
C THR A 282 -15.40 19.50 -35.94
N ALA A 283 -15.36 18.24 -36.38
CA ALA A 283 -16.33 17.71 -37.34
C ALA A 283 -17.68 17.32 -36.69
N TRP A 284 -17.78 17.37 -35.37
CA TRP A 284 -19.02 17.16 -34.63
C TRP A 284 -19.73 18.49 -34.37
N PRO A 285 -21.07 18.50 -34.34
CA PRO A 285 -21.83 19.72 -34.05
C PRO A 285 -21.57 20.21 -32.62
N ASP A 286 -21.46 19.28 -31.67
CA ASP A 286 -21.33 19.56 -30.23
C ASP A 286 -20.17 18.77 -29.62
N ASN A 287 -19.75 19.17 -28.41
CA ASN A 287 -18.89 18.35 -27.57
C ASN A 287 -19.68 17.15 -27.00
N ILE A 288 -18.97 16.15 -26.50
CA ILE A 288 -19.53 14.97 -25.82
C ILE A 288 -18.94 14.94 -24.42
N LEU A 289 -19.78 14.97 -23.39
CA LEU A 289 -19.35 14.85 -22.00
C LEU A 289 -18.96 13.40 -21.72
N TYR A 290 -17.94 13.18 -20.88
CA TYR A 290 -17.58 11.81 -20.49
C TYR A 290 -18.72 11.08 -19.79
N SER A 291 -19.59 11.81 -19.09
CA SER A 291 -20.79 11.29 -18.42
C SER A 291 -21.86 10.75 -19.37
N GLU A 292 -21.84 11.17 -20.63
CA GLU A 292 -22.78 10.68 -21.64
C GLU A 292 -22.25 9.42 -22.34
N ILE A 293 -20.95 9.13 -22.26
CA ILE A 293 -20.32 8.02 -22.98
C ILE A 293 -20.70 6.68 -22.33
N ALA A 294 -21.33 5.82 -23.13
CA ALA A 294 -21.67 4.45 -22.75
C ALA A 294 -20.53 3.46 -23.06
N ASN A 295 -19.87 3.60 -24.21
CA ASN A 295 -18.66 2.83 -24.55
C ASN A 295 -17.86 3.50 -25.69
N CYS A 296 -16.60 3.06 -25.83
CA CYS A 296 -15.71 3.44 -26.93
C CYS A 296 -15.19 2.17 -27.62
N LEU A 297 -15.20 2.16 -28.95
CA LEU A 297 -14.75 1.02 -29.77
C LEU A 297 -13.79 1.50 -30.87
N LEU A 298 -12.65 0.85 -31.04
CA LEU A 298 -11.69 1.15 -32.10
C LEU A 298 -11.79 0.12 -33.22
N ASN A 299 -12.33 0.53 -34.38
CA ASN A 299 -12.50 -0.33 -35.55
C ASN A 299 -11.78 0.26 -36.76
N ASP A 300 -10.87 -0.49 -37.39
CA ASP A 300 -10.12 -0.12 -38.60
C ASP A 300 -9.42 1.26 -38.58
N GLY A 301 -9.00 1.69 -37.38
CA GLY A 301 -8.38 3.00 -37.16
C GLY A 301 -9.38 4.16 -37.09
N THR A 302 -10.65 3.87 -36.81
CA THR A 302 -11.68 4.85 -36.46
C THR A 302 -12.17 4.57 -35.03
N LEU A 303 -12.05 5.57 -34.15
CA LEU A 303 -12.61 5.50 -32.82
C LEU A 303 -14.10 5.85 -32.89
N GLN A 304 -14.95 4.95 -32.41
CA GLN A 304 -16.39 5.13 -32.31
C GLN A 304 -16.75 5.37 -30.85
N ILE A 305 -17.43 6.49 -30.57
CA ILE A 305 -17.92 6.83 -29.24
C ILE A 305 -19.43 6.66 -29.25
N HIS A 306 -19.93 5.73 -28.45
CA HIS A 306 -21.36 5.53 -28.21
C HIS A 306 -21.74 6.30 -26.96
N TYR A 307 -22.72 7.19 -27.07
CA TYR A 307 -23.13 8.07 -25.98
C TYR A 307 -24.65 8.22 -25.94
N VAL A 308 -25.17 8.70 -24.81
CA VAL A 308 -26.60 8.85 -24.56
C VAL A 308 -26.92 10.32 -24.37
N ARG A 309 -27.57 10.92 -25.38
CA ARG A 309 -28.08 12.29 -25.37
C ARG A 309 -29.40 12.31 -26.12
N SER A 310 -30.51 12.42 -25.39
CA SER A 310 -31.86 12.30 -25.96
C SER A 310 -32.08 10.99 -26.74
N GLY A 311 -31.42 9.90 -26.30
CA GLY A 311 -31.41 8.59 -26.97
C GLY A 311 -29.99 8.08 -27.23
N LYS A 312 -29.87 6.90 -27.85
CA LYS A 312 -28.57 6.32 -28.21
C LYS A 312 -28.02 7.04 -29.44
N GLN A 313 -26.84 7.64 -29.30
CA GLN A 313 -26.13 8.33 -30.37
C GLN A 313 -24.74 7.73 -30.58
N LYS A 314 -24.13 8.07 -31.72
CA LYS A 314 -22.80 7.60 -32.10
C LYS A 314 -22.03 8.73 -32.77
N ALA A 315 -20.79 8.93 -32.34
CA ALA A 315 -19.84 9.82 -32.99
C ALA A 315 -18.60 9.02 -33.42
N SER A 316 -17.83 9.58 -34.35
CA SER A 316 -16.64 8.90 -34.88
C SER A 316 -15.49 9.88 -35.09
N ILE A 317 -14.30 9.43 -34.71
CA ILE A 317 -13.04 10.15 -34.96
C ILE A 317 -12.13 9.24 -35.79
N PRO A 318 -11.81 9.60 -37.04
CA PRO A 318 -10.90 8.83 -37.87
C PRO A 318 -9.45 9.03 -37.41
N MET A 319 -8.93 8.14 -36.56
CA MET A 319 -7.63 8.27 -35.88
C MET A 319 -6.44 8.45 -36.84
N LYS A 320 -6.52 7.88 -38.04
CA LYS A 320 -5.47 8.02 -39.08
C LYS A 320 -5.24 9.48 -39.52
N THR A 321 -6.17 10.40 -39.28
CA THR A 321 -6.05 11.82 -39.68
C THR A 321 -5.07 12.60 -38.82
N PHE A 322 -4.69 12.08 -37.65
CA PHE A 322 -3.68 12.67 -36.76
C PHE A 322 -2.25 12.23 -37.10
N ALA A 323 -2.06 11.41 -38.14
CA ALA A 323 -0.76 10.98 -38.66
C ALA A 323 0.20 10.51 -37.54
N LYS A 324 1.35 11.19 -37.37
CA LYS A 324 2.36 10.83 -36.36
C LYS A 324 1.85 10.92 -34.92
N ARG A 325 0.79 11.70 -34.66
CA ARG A 325 0.16 11.89 -33.34
C ARG A 325 -1.05 10.98 -33.11
N GLN A 326 -1.28 9.99 -33.96
CA GLN A 326 -2.39 9.04 -33.81
C GLN A 326 -2.36 8.32 -32.46
N GLN A 327 -1.20 7.82 -32.05
CA GLN A 327 -1.07 7.08 -30.79
C GLN A 327 -1.28 7.98 -29.58
N GLU A 328 -0.74 9.20 -29.63
CA GLU A 328 -0.95 10.24 -28.61
C GLU A 328 -2.44 10.54 -28.45
N ALA A 329 -3.15 10.85 -29.54
CA ALA A 329 -4.58 11.15 -29.49
C ALA A 329 -5.41 10.02 -28.86
N LEU A 330 -5.13 8.76 -29.24
CA LEU A 330 -5.82 7.60 -28.68
C LEU A 330 -5.50 7.40 -27.19
N GLN A 331 -4.23 7.52 -26.81
CA GLN A 331 -3.79 7.39 -25.42
C GLN A 331 -4.39 8.49 -24.54
N THR A 332 -4.42 9.75 -25.00
CA THR A 332 -5.02 10.85 -24.25
C THR A 332 -6.52 10.66 -24.06
N ILE A 333 -7.28 10.32 -25.11
CA ILE A 333 -8.73 10.05 -24.98
C ILE A 333 -8.96 8.96 -23.94
N ASN A 334 -8.21 7.85 -24.04
CA ASN A 334 -8.35 6.74 -23.10
C ASN A 334 -7.98 7.16 -21.68
N HIS A 335 -6.92 7.93 -21.50
CA HIS A 335 -6.46 8.39 -20.19
C HIS A 335 -7.50 9.28 -19.49
N TYR A 336 -8.08 10.24 -20.21
CA TYR A 336 -9.08 11.16 -19.63
C TYR A 336 -10.40 10.45 -19.32
N TYR A 337 -10.86 9.59 -20.24
CA TYR A 337 -12.07 8.81 -20.01
C TYR A 337 -11.89 7.77 -18.88
N ALA A 338 -10.74 7.11 -18.81
CA ALA A 338 -10.42 6.20 -17.71
C ALA A 338 -10.40 6.93 -16.37
N ARG A 339 -9.88 8.16 -16.31
CA ARG A 339 -9.99 8.96 -15.08
C ARG A 339 -11.44 9.21 -14.71
N TYR A 340 -12.29 9.63 -15.65
CA TYR A 340 -13.72 9.85 -15.37
C TYR A 340 -14.38 8.58 -14.80
N LEU A 341 -14.12 7.42 -15.40
CA LEU A 341 -14.65 6.13 -14.92
C LEU A 341 -14.16 5.78 -13.51
N ASN A 342 -12.87 6.02 -13.20
CA ASN A 342 -12.33 5.82 -11.86
C ASN A 342 -13.02 6.74 -10.84
N ALA A 343 -13.25 8.01 -11.17
CA ALA A 343 -13.95 8.95 -10.29
C ALA A 343 -15.40 8.52 -10.04
N VAL A 344 -16.12 8.07 -11.07
CA VAL A 344 -17.47 7.52 -10.90
C VAL A 344 -17.45 6.27 -10.01
N ALA A 345 -16.50 5.36 -10.21
CA ALA A 345 -16.38 4.15 -9.40
C ALA A 345 -16.09 4.48 -7.93
N TYR A 346 -15.16 5.41 -7.68
CA TYR A 346 -14.82 5.88 -6.34
C TYR A 346 -16.03 6.50 -5.62
N GLN A 347 -16.74 7.42 -6.27
CA GLN A 347 -17.91 8.07 -5.67
C GLN A 347 -19.04 7.07 -5.38
N LYS A 348 -19.24 6.07 -6.25
CA LYS A 348 -20.22 4.99 -6.01
C LYS A 348 -19.83 4.12 -4.81
N GLN A 349 -18.58 3.71 -4.70
CA GLN A 349 -18.10 2.91 -3.58
C GLN A 349 -18.30 3.67 -2.26
N LYS A 350 -17.91 4.95 -2.23
CA LYS A 350 -18.08 5.81 -1.06
C LYS A 350 -19.54 5.99 -0.64
N GLN A 351 -20.46 6.11 -1.60
CA GLN A 351 -21.90 6.18 -1.31
C GLN A 351 -22.42 4.86 -0.71
N ALA A 352 -21.91 3.72 -1.16
CA ALA A 352 -22.26 2.41 -0.63
C ALA A 352 -21.73 2.20 0.80
N GLU A 353 -20.55 2.74 1.14
CA GLU A 353 -19.97 2.64 2.50
C GLU A 353 -20.69 3.54 3.53
N LYS A 354 -21.40 4.57 3.07
CA LYS A 354 -22.20 5.48 3.92
C LYS A 354 -23.66 5.04 4.11
N SER A 355 -24.13 4.06 3.34
CA SER A 355 -25.50 3.52 3.39
C SER A 355 -25.56 2.28 4.28
#